data_AF-A0A1Y3UFW3-F1
#
_entry.id   AF-A0A1Y3UFW3-F1
#
_cell.length_a   1.000
_cell.length_b   1.000
_cell.length_c   1.000
_cell.angle_alpha   90.00
_cell.angle_beta   90.00
_cell.angle_gamma   90.00
#
_symmetry.space_group_name_H-M   'P 1'
#
loop_
_entity.id
_entity.type
_entity.pdbx_description
1 polymer ?
#
loop_
_entity_poly.entity_id
_entity_poly.type
_entity_poly.pdbx_seq_one_letter_code
_entity_poly.pdbx_strand_id
1 'polypeptide(L)' 'MERTREAIEAEINGYKQLLVQSDYKALKHADGVMPDEEWEPVKAQREELRAKINACEAELETAPSAYVPEEA' A
#
# COMPACT_ATOMS: atom_id res chain seq x y z
N MET A 1 -19.22 4.78 10.40
CA MET A 1 -18.43 4.03 11.39
C MET A 1 -16.98 4.33 11.09
N GLU A 2 -16.22 4.76 12.08
CA GLU A 2 -14.76 4.91 11.96
C GLU A 2 -14.13 3.52 11.84
N ARG A 3 -13.16 3.32 10.96
CA ARG A 3 -12.50 2.01 10.79
C ARG A 3 -11.61 1.73 12.01
N THR A 4 -11.51 0.48 12.42
CA THR A 4 -10.58 0.09 13.49
C THR A 4 -9.14 0.13 12.97
N ARG A 5 -8.16 0.38 13.85
CA ARG A 5 -6.72 0.33 13.49
C ARG A 5 -6.37 -1.00 12.82
N GLU A 6 -6.84 -2.13 13.38
CA GLU A 6 -6.64 -3.46 12.81
C GLU A 6 -7.19 -3.60 11.38
N ALA A 7 -8.35 -3.00 11.09
CA ALA A 7 -8.91 -3.03 9.74
C ALA A 7 -8.07 -2.22 8.75
N ILE A 8 -7.59 -1.05 9.17
CA ILE A 8 -6.72 -0.19 8.35
C ILE A 8 -5.38 -0.91 8.07
N GLU A 9 -4.78 -1.53 9.09
CA GLU A 9 -3.55 -2.31 8.97
C GLU A 9 -3.72 -3.53 8.05
N ALA A 10 -4.84 -4.26 8.17
CA ALA A 10 -5.17 -5.36 7.28
C ALA A 10 -5.29 -4.91 5.82
N GLU A 11 -5.88 -3.74 5.58
CA GLU A 11 -6.01 -3.15 4.24
C GLU A 11 -4.65 -2.72 3.66
N ILE A 12 -3.81 -2.05 4.45
CA ILE A 12 -2.42 -1.72 4.09
C ILE A 12 -1.66 -2.99 3.69
N ASN A 13 -1.79 -4.05 4.47
CA ASN A 13 -1.14 -5.33 4.18
C ASN A 13 -1.66 -5.93 2.87
N GLY A 14 -2.97 -5.85 2.60
CA GLY A 14 -3.57 -6.27 1.33
C GLY A 14 -2.97 -5.52 0.12
N TYR A 15 -2.88 -4.20 0.19
CA TYR A 15 -2.27 -3.39 -0.87
C TYR A 15 -0.78 -3.68 -1.06
N LYS A 16 -0.04 -3.89 0.04
CA LYS A 16 1.38 -4.31 -0.01
C LYS A 16 1.54 -5.67 -0.69
N GLN A 17 0.65 -6.63 -0.46
CA GLN A 17 0.65 -7.92 -1.16
C GLN A 17 0.39 -7.76 -2.66
N LEU A 18 -0.52 -6.87 -3.07
CA LEU A 18 -0.76 -6.57 -4.49
C LEU A 18 0.46 -5.92 -5.16
N LEU A 19 1.18 -5.04 -4.45
CA LEU A 19 2.46 -4.52 -4.94
C LEU A 19 3.47 -5.65 -5.18
N VAL A 20 3.64 -6.55 -4.21
CA VAL A 20 4.56 -7.70 -4.31
C VAL A 20 4.23 -8.58 -5.52
N GLN A 21 2.95 -8.82 -5.80
CA GLN A 21 2.53 -9.62 -6.97
C GLN A 21 2.96 -9.00 -8.31
N SER A 22 3.15 -7.68 -8.36
CA SER A 22 3.60 -6.97 -9.56
C SER A 22 5.12 -6.80 -9.65
N ASP A 23 5.89 -7.20 -8.64
CA ASP A 23 7.35 -6.94 -8.59
C ASP A 23 8.12 -7.67 -9.70
N TYR A 24 7.69 -8.88 -10.08
CA TYR A 24 8.32 -9.58 -11.21
C TYR A 24 8.20 -8.79 -12.53
N LYS A 25 7.07 -8.10 -12.76
CA LYS A 25 6.90 -7.24 -13.93
C LYS A 25 7.72 -5.96 -13.83
N ALA A 26 7.82 -5.39 -12.62
CA ALA A 26 8.67 -4.22 -12.37
C ALA A 26 10.15 -4.52 -12.64
N LEU A 27 10.63 -5.70 -12.22
CA LEU A 27 11.98 -6.17 -12.51
C LEU A 27 12.19 -6.38 -14.03
N LYS A 28 11.25 -7.03 -14.72
CA LYS A 28 11.33 -7.17 -16.18
C LYS A 28 11.42 -5.84 -16.92
N HIS A 29 10.67 -4.83 -16.49
CA HIS A 29 10.74 -3.50 -17.08
C HIS A 29 12.11 -2.86 -16.80
N ALA A 30 12.59 -2.92 -15.56
CA ALA A 30 13.90 -2.39 -15.18
C ALA A 30 15.06 -3.06 -15.94
N ASP A 31 14.95 -4.36 -16.23
CA ASP A 31 15.92 -5.14 -17.01
C ASP A 31 15.81 -4.90 -18.52
N GLY A 32 14.85 -4.09 -18.98
CA GLY A 32 14.59 -3.83 -20.40
C GLY A 32 13.93 -5.00 -21.16
N VAL A 33 13.41 -5.99 -20.44
CA VAL A 33 12.76 -7.19 -21.00
C VAL A 33 11.29 -6.93 -21.33
N MET A 34 10.63 -6.02 -20.60
CA MET A 34 9.23 -5.62 -20.82
C MET A 34 9.20 -4.23 -21.47
N PRO A 35 8.46 -4.04 -22.59
CA PRO A 35 8.34 -2.73 -23.23
C PRO A 35 7.46 -1.78 -22.42
N ASP A 36 7.65 -0.47 -22.62
CA ASP A 36 6.90 0.57 -21.89
C ASP A 36 5.38 0.41 -22.06
N GLU A 37 4.91 0.08 -23.26
CA GLU A 37 3.48 -0.13 -23.53
C GLU A 37 2.84 -1.22 -22.66
N GLU A 38 3.59 -2.29 -22.36
CA GLU A 38 3.13 -3.36 -21.46
C GLU A 38 3.30 -2.98 -19.98
N TRP A 39 4.27 -2.12 -19.67
CA TRP A 39 4.57 -1.67 -18.31
C TRP A 39 3.63 -0.57 -17.80
N GLU A 40 3.24 0.39 -18.63
CA GLU A 40 2.40 1.53 -18.25
C GLU A 40 1.14 1.18 -17.44
N PRO A 41 0.32 0.16 -17.79
CA PRO A 41 -0.82 -0.23 -16.94
C PRO A 41 -0.39 -0.78 -15.58
N VAL A 42 0.76 -1.48 -15.50
CA VAL A 42 1.30 -2.00 -14.23
C VAL A 42 1.81 -0.85 -13.37
N LYS A 43 2.48 0.13 -13.97
CA LYS A 43 2.95 1.34 -13.31
C LYS A 43 1.79 2.12 -12.70
N ALA A 44 0.73 2.37 -13.48
CA ALA A 44 -0.48 3.05 -13.01
C ALA A 44 -1.14 2.30 -11.84
N GLN A 45 -1.26 0.98 -11.93
CA GLN A 45 -1.76 0.15 -10.82
C GLN A 45 -0.90 0.30 -9.56
N ARG A 46 0.43 0.28 -9.70
CA ARG A 46 1.36 0.44 -8.56
C ARG A 46 1.29 1.83 -7.94
N GLU A 47 1.12 2.87 -8.74
CA GLU A 47 0.90 4.24 -8.26
C GLU A 47 -0.41 4.36 -7.47
N GLU A 48 -1.50 3.76 -7.97
CA GLU A 48 -2.78 3.72 -7.28
C GLU A 48 -2.68 2.97 -5.93
N LEU A 49 -2.01 1.81 -5.91
CA LEU A 49 -1.81 1.04 -4.68
C LEU A 49 -1.00 1.83 -3.64
N ARG A 50 0.05 2.54 -4.06
CA ARG A 50 0.84 3.41 -3.17
C ARG A 50 0.01 4.56 -2.63
N ALA A 51 -0.83 5.18 -3.46
CA ALA A 51 -1.74 6.23 -3.00
C ALA A 51 -2.73 5.71 -1.94
N LYS A 52 -3.28 4.50 -2.13
CA LYS A 52 -4.17 3.86 -1.16
C LYS A 52 -3.45 3.51 0.15
N ILE A 53 -2.22 3.02 0.08
CA ILE A 53 -1.38 2.77 1.26
C ILE A 53 -1.16 4.06 2.03
N ASN A 54 -0.71 5.13 1.37
CA ASN A 54 -0.45 6.41 2.02
C ASN A 54 -1.72 7.00 2.66
N ALA A 55 -2.88 6.87 2.01
CA ALA A 55 -4.15 7.29 2.58
C ALA A 55 -4.53 6.49 3.84
N CYS A 56 -4.30 5.17 3.83
CA CYS A 56 -4.54 4.32 5.00
C CYS A 56 -3.54 4.62 6.12
N GLU A 57 -2.28 4.86 5.81
CA GLU A 57 -1.25 5.24 6.79
C GLU A 57 -1.59 6.58 7.44
N ALA A 58 -2.06 7.57 6.68
CA ALA A 58 -2.56 8.83 7.21
C ALA A 58 -3.80 8.66 8.11
N GLU A 59 -4.72 7.76 7.75
CA GLU A 59 -5.86 7.45 8.62
C GLU A 59 -5.41 6.80 9.92
N LEU A 60 -4.45 5.87 9.86
CA LEU A 60 -3.91 5.17 11.02
C LEU A 60 -3.21 6.11 12.01
N GLU A 61 -2.60 7.20 11.53
CA GLU A 61 -2.02 8.25 12.39
C GLU A 61 -3.09 9.00 13.20
N THR A 62 -4.28 9.19 12.61
CA THR A 62 -5.40 9.86 13.27
C THR A 62 -6.32 8.93 14.05
N ALA A 63 -6.22 7.62 13.80
CA ALA A 63 -7.10 6.62 14.41
C ALA A 63 -6.81 6.48 15.91
N PRO A 64 -7.84 6.53 16.77
CA PRO A 64 -7.67 6.46 18.22
C PRO A 64 -6.89 5.22 18.63
N SER A 65 -5.79 5.43 19.34
CA SER A 65 -4.98 4.35 19.90
C SER A 65 -5.68 3.78 21.15
N ALA A 66 -5.74 2.46 21.27
CA ALA A 66 -6.19 1.80 22.50
C ALA A 66 -5.17 1.96 23.65
N TYR A 67 -3.97 2.47 23.36
CA TYR A 67 -2.94 2.74 24.36
C TYR A 67 -3.18 4.09 25.04
N VAL A 68 -3.69 4.04 26.27
CA VAL A 68 -3.60 5.15 27.24
C VAL A 68 -2.26 4.99 27.95
N PRO A 69 -1.32 5.95 27.84
CA PRO A 69 -0.09 5.92 28.63
C PRO A 69 -0.47 5.93 30.12
N GLU A 70 0.08 5.00 30.90
CA GLU A 70 -0.03 5.05 32.36
C GLU A 70 0.76 6.29 32.83
N GLU A 71 0.07 7.28 33.40
CA GLU A 71 0.73 8.44 33.99
C GLU A 71 1.69 7.94 35.10
N ALA A 72 2.98 8.22 34.92
CA ALA A 72 4.05 7.84 35.85
C ALA A 72 4.18 8.83 37.03
#